data_AF-A0A3P7JMR9-F1
#
_entry.id   AF-A0A3P7JMR9-F1
#
_cell.length_a   1.000
_cell.length_b   1.000
_cell.length_c   1.000
_cell.angle_alpha   90.00
_cell.angle_beta   90.00
_cell.angle_gamma   90.00
#
_symmetry.space_group_name_H-M   'P 1'
#
loop_
_entity.id
_entity.type
_entity.pdbx_description
1 polymer ?
#
loop_
_entity_poly.entity_id
_entity_poly.type
_entity_poly.pdbx_seq_one_letter_code
_entity_poly.pdbx_strand_id
1 'polypeptide(L)'
;MGEFVEQSLESLLPTFEQLSFVQLFTESEVSAFIKRCRQFEYRLNKHEKTPRDFDLYADYLCDFLALLKSRRTKMQYWHKLKLIDGPMLKKVASIYRRAADRFQGDIHRWEKLINFLNKHTMRRELAAAYTRALQIHGRNETLRRDFALWQFFSAASPQNARTQILASLRLFPHSATLYAAFFTIELHFVEKILRRRKFITEERGKRKEGAEESDSERVYDEEVSDSIMNLDVTKTVVEQALAAVPYAEASGMLVEMWKECNKIELIPNIEKIRSFIVEKLKDFDNEDTRLFEIELACKEGTSKFDAFESAIAKTPTEKMHRLYLQWLRESSAKDAFSDMKIRLLLRKICEGGWMKDKDWLDLGKYIQEAEDEYDDQFVEKCLEQRPKCASLWQVYLERRLKDKVDTDKFRDLCNQALEQIKPEESFPIWELAIDHTIINAPDEVEQVCL
;
A
#
# COMPACT_ATOMS: atom_id res chain seq x y z
N MET A 1 -29.41 29.08 -13.26
CA MET A 1 -28.97 27.69 -13.56
C MET A 1 -28.18 27.63 -14.86
N GLY A 2 -28.76 28.09 -15.99
CA GLY A 2 -28.08 28.12 -17.30
C GLY A 2 -26.90 29.10 -17.38
N GLU A 3 -27.01 30.28 -16.75
CA GLU A 3 -25.93 31.29 -16.76
C GLU A 3 -24.59 30.76 -16.19
N PHE A 4 -24.63 30.03 -15.06
CA PHE A 4 -23.43 29.40 -14.50
C PHE A 4 -22.83 28.29 -15.39
N VAL A 5 -23.68 27.63 -16.19
CA VAL A 5 -23.23 26.60 -17.14
C VAL A 5 -22.52 27.28 -18.31
N GLU A 6 -23.13 28.31 -18.89
CA GLU A 6 -22.53 29.01 -20.03
C GLU A 6 -21.26 29.76 -19.61
N GLN A 7 -21.22 30.43 -18.46
CA GLN A 7 -20.00 31.08 -17.93
C GLN A 7 -18.83 30.09 -17.77
N SER A 8 -19.14 28.86 -17.32
CA SER A 8 -18.15 27.80 -17.16
C SER A 8 -17.57 27.36 -18.51
N LEU A 9 -18.43 27.20 -19.53
CA LEU A 9 -18.02 26.83 -20.89
C LEU A 9 -17.28 27.98 -21.60
N GLU A 10 -17.73 29.22 -21.41
CA GLU A 10 -17.11 30.44 -21.93
C GLU A 10 -15.65 30.55 -21.50
N SER A 11 -15.36 30.22 -20.24
CA SER A 11 -13.98 30.23 -19.72
C SER A 11 -13.03 29.26 -20.45
N LEU A 12 -13.56 28.26 -21.16
CA LEU A 12 -12.82 27.26 -21.92
C LEU A 12 -12.90 27.47 -23.44
N LEU A 13 -13.67 28.45 -23.94
CA LEU A 13 -13.78 28.74 -25.37
C LEU A 13 -12.42 28.91 -26.06
N PRO A 14 -11.46 29.68 -25.50
CA PRO A 14 -10.14 29.80 -26.12
C PRO A 14 -9.45 28.44 -26.25
N THR A 15 -9.64 27.54 -25.29
CA THR A 15 -9.06 26.20 -25.34
C THR A 15 -9.73 25.34 -26.41
N PHE A 16 -11.06 25.43 -26.56
CA PHE A 16 -11.80 24.68 -27.59
C PHE A 16 -11.43 25.12 -29.01
N GLU A 17 -11.30 26.43 -29.23
CA GLU A 17 -10.85 26.97 -30.52
C GLU A 17 -9.44 26.49 -30.86
N GLN A 18 -8.53 26.47 -29.88
CA GLN A 18 -7.17 25.98 -30.09
C GLN A 18 -7.10 24.48 -30.38
N LEU A 19 -8.01 23.67 -29.82
CA LEU A 19 -8.07 22.22 -30.13
C LEU A 19 -8.39 21.96 -31.61
N SER A 20 -9.30 22.75 -32.19
CA SER A 20 -9.63 22.70 -33.62
C SER A 20 -8.52 23.28 -34.48
N PHE A 21 -8.03 24.48 -34.14
CA PHE A 21 -7.02 25.20 -34.92
C PHE A 21 -5.72 24.40 -35.08
N VAL A 22 -5.31 23.70 -34.03
CA VAL A 22 -4.08 22.89 -34.02
C VAL A 22 -4.30 21.53 -34.70
N GLN A 23 -5.54 21.20 -35.07
CA GLN A 23 -5.91 19.92 -35.70
C GLN A 23 -5.59 18.69 -34.85
N LEU A 24 -5.47 18.87 -33.52
CA LEU A 24 -5.39 17.74 -32.58
C LEU A 24 -6.73 16.99 -32.50
N PHE A 25 -7.83 17.72 -32.73
CA PHE A 25 -9.19 17.21 -32.80
C PHE A 25 -9.90 17.83 -33.99
N THR A 26 -10.83 17.09 -34.58
CA THR A 26 -11.70 17.62 -35.63
C THR A 26 -12.78 18.51 -35.04
N GLU A 27 -13.36 19.41 -35.84
CA GLU A 27 -14.45 20.28 -35.39
C GLU A 27 -15.66 19.51 -34.87
N SER A 28 -15.95 18.34 -35.46
CA SER A 28 -17.04 17.45 -35.02
C SER A 28 -16.74 16.83 -33.65
N GLU A 29 -15.50 16.40 -33.40
CA GLU A 29 -15.06 15.89 -32.10
C GLU A 29 -15.10 16.97 -31.02
N VAL A 30 -14.61 18.18 -31.33
CA VAL A 30 -14.65 19.33 -30.42
C VAL A 30 -16.10 19.70 -30.10
N SER A 31 -16.98 19.74 -31.09
CA SER A 31 -18.41 20.01 -30.88
C SER A 31 -19.08 18.95 -29.99
N ALA A 32 -18.77 17.68 -30.22
CA ALA A 32 -19.25 16.57 -29.37
C ALA A 32 -18.73 16.68 -27.94
N PHE A 33 -17.45 17.05 -27.77
CA PHE A 33 -16.83 17.29 -26.47
C PHE A 33 -17.51 18.44 -25.70
N ILE A 34 -17.73 19.58 -26.36
CA ILE A 34 -18.42 20.74 -25.76
C ILE A 34 -19.84 20.36 -25.34
N LYS A 35 -20.57 19.62 -26.19
CA LYS A 35 -21.94 19.15 -25.86
C LYS A 35 -21.93 18.25 -24.62
N ARG A 36 -20.94 17.37 -24.48
CA ARG A 36 -20.81 16.49 -23.31
C ARG A 36 -20.44 17.27 -22.05
N CYS A 37 -19.49 18.20 -22.14
CA CYS A 37 -19.14 19.10 -21.05
C CYS A 37 -20.36 19.91 -20.57
N ARG A 38 -21.17 20.45 -21.50
CA ARG A 38 -22.42 21.14 -21.19
C ARG A 38 -23.39 20.24 -20.42
N GLN A 39 -23.58 18.99 -20.84
CA GLN A 39 -24.45 18.03 -20.13
C GLN A 39 -23.96 17.77 -18.70
N PHE A 40 -22.66 17.61 -18.49
CA PHE A 40 -22.09 17.44 -17.14
C PHE A 40 -22.25 18.70 -16.27
N GLU A 41 -22.09 19.89 -16.83
CA GLU A 41 -22.30 21.14 -16.09
C GLU A 41 -23.77 21.32 -15.66
N TYR A 42 -24.72 20.95 -16.53
CA TYR A 42 -26.13 20.88 -16.14
C TYR A 42 -26.38 19.87 -15.01
N ARG A 43 -25.72 18.69 -15.05
CA ARG A 43 -25.82 17.69 -13.98
C ARG A 43 -25.27 18.21 -12.66
N LEU A 44 -24.12 18.88 -12.67
CA LEU A 44 -23.51 19.45 -11.48
C LEU A 44 -24.31 20.60 -10.87
N ASN A 45 -25.05 21.33 -11.71
CA ASN A 45 -25.87 22.45 -11.28
C ASN A 45 -27.30 22.03 -10.91
N LYS A 46 -27.64 20.73 -10.87
CA LYS A 46 -28.92 20.26 -10.33
C LYS A 46 -29.14 20.73 -8.88
N HIS A 47 -30.42 20.77 -8.48
CA HIS A 47 -30.82 21.15 -7.13
C HIS A 47 -30.16 20.22 -6.09
N GLU A 48 -30.32 18.91 -6.29
CA GLU A 48 -29.61 17.88 -5.54
C GLU A 48 -28.28 17.55 -6.23
N LYS A 49 -27.19 17.83 -5.53
CA LYS A 49 -25.84 17.55 -6.02
C LYS A 49 -25.36 16.25 -5.40
N THR A 50 -24.99 15.29 -6.24
CA THR A 50 -24.45 14.01 -5.78
C THR A 50 -22.92 13.97 -5.95
N PRO A 51 -22.16 13.35 -5.03
CA PRO A 51 -20.71 13.19 -5.20
C PRO A 51 -20.34 12.44 -6.50
N ARG A 52 -21.18 11.48 -6.90
CA ARG A 52 -21.01 10.69 -8.11
C ARG A 52 -21.03 11.55 -9.38
N ASP A 53 -21.84 12.61 -9.43
CA ASP A 53 -21.88 13.50 -10.60
C ASP A 53 -20.55 14.25 -10.78
N PHE A 54 -19.86 14.61 -9.68
CA PHE A 54 -18.53 15.23 -9.74
C PHE A 54 -17.47 14.24 -10.21
N ASP A 55 -17.48 13.02 -9.66
CA ASP A 55 -16.55 11.96 -10.07
C ASP A 55 -16.68 11.68 -11.57
N LEU A 56 -17.89 11.43 -12.05
CA LEU A 56 -18.13 11.11 -13.46
C LEU A 56 -17.65 12.22 -14.41
N TYR A 57 -17.80 13.49 -14.01
CA TYR A 57 -17.31 14.58 -14.83
C TYR A 57 -15.78 14.71 -14.77
N ALA A 58 -15.18 14.56 -13.59
CA ALA A 58 -13.73 14.59 -13.43
C ALA A 58 -13.07 13.44 -14.20
N ASP A 59 -13.62 12.22 -14.10
CA ASP A 59 -13.16 11.03 -14.83
C ASP A 59 -13.23 11.27 -16.35
N TYR A 60 -14.36 11.79 -16.85
CA TYR A 60 -14.50 12.13 -18.27
C TYR A 60 -13.43 13.11 -18.76
N LEU A 61 -13.10 14.13 -17.97
CA LEU A 61 -12.05 15.08 -18.33
C LEU A 61 -10.64 14.51 -18.19
N CYS A 62 -10.40 13.61 -17.22
CA CYS A 62 -9.16 12.86 -17.10
C CYS A 62 -8.94 11.95 -18.33
N ASP A 63 -9.98 11.25 -18.78
CA ASP A 63 -9.94 10.44 -19.99
C ASP A 63 -9.65 11.29 -21.22
N PHE A 64 -10.26 12.47 -21.30
CA PHE A 64 -9.95 13.44 -22.36
C PHE A 64 -8.48 13.90 -22.32
N LEU A 65 -7.93 14.20 -21.14
CA LEU A 65 -6.51 14.56 -20.99
C LEU A 65 -5.58 13.42 -21.38
N ALA A 66 -5.94 12.17 -21.07
CA ALA A 66 -5.19 10.99 -21.50
C ALA A 66 -5.23 10.82 -23.03
N LEU A 67 -6.39 11.02 -23.66
CA LEU A 67 -6.55 11.02 -25.11
C LEU A 67 -5.74 12.14 -25.78
N LEU A 68 -5.81 13.36 -25.24
CA LEU A 68 -5.04 14.52 -25.69
C LEU A 68 -3.54 14.21 -25.67
N LYS A 69 -3.04 13.63 -24.56
CA LYS A 69 -1.63 13.23 -24.43
C LYS A 69 -1.26 12.18 -25.48
N SER A 70 -2.08 11.14 -25.67
CA SER A 70 -1.85 10.10 -26.67
C SER A 70 -1.76 10.67 -28.10
N ARG A 71 -2.68 11.58 -28.47
CA ARG A 71 -2.68 12.24 -29.79
C ARG A 71 -1.45 13.12 -29.99
N ARG A 72 -1.06 13.91 -28.99
CA ARG A 72 0.16 14.71 -29.03
C ARG A 72 1.40 13.85 -29.27
N THR A 73 1.51 12.71 -28.58
CA THR A 73 2.61 11.75 -28.80
C THR A 73 2.60 11.17 -30.21
N LYS A 74 1.42 10.79 -30.74
CA LYS A 74 1.31 10.24 -32.11
C LYS A 74 1.66 11.27 -33.18
N MET A 75 1.21 12.52 -33.01
CA MET A 75 1.45 13.61 -33.96
C MET A 75 2.78 14.35 -33.72
N GLN A 76 3.51 14.02 -32.65
CA GLN A 76 4.71 14.71 -32.20
C GLN A 76 4.53 16.24 -32.04
N TYR A 77 3.36 16.66 -31.54
CA TYR A 77 3.02 18.07 -31.38
C TYR A 77 2.94 18.48 -29.90
N TRP A 78 3.93 19.26 -29.46
CA TRP A 78 4.06 19.71 -28.06
C TRP A 78 3.91 21.23 -27.87
N HIS A 79 3.59 21.98 -28.91
CA HIS A 79 3.33 23.41 -28.78
C HIS A 79 1.97 23.67 -28.11
N LYS A 80 1.80 24.89 -27.57
CA LYS A 80 0.56 25.39 -26.94
C LYS A 80 0.04 24.57 -25.73
N LEU A 81 0.89 23.76 -25.07
CA LEU A 81 0.56 23.03 -23.83
C LEU A 81 -0.11 23.94 -22.76
N LYS A 82 0.42 25.15 -22.58
CA LYS A 82 -0.10 26.11 -21.60
C LYS A 82 -1.50 26.65 -21.94
N LEU A 83 -1.91 26.63 -23.21
CA LEU A 83 -3.19 27.16 -23.69
C LEU A 83 -4.27 26.07 -23.79
N ILE A 84 -3.87 24.80 -23.89
CA ILE A 84 -4.78 23.66 -24.04
C ILE A 84 -4.79 22.84 -22.74
N ASP A 85 -3.70 22.15 -22.45
CA ASP A 85 -3.59 21.22 -21.33
C ASP A 85 -3.73 21.95 -19.99
N GLY A 86 -3.13 23.14 -19.86
CA GLY A 86 -3.20 23.96 -18.64
C GLY A 86 -4.63 24.28 -18.18
N PRO A 87 -5.47 24.93 -19.03
CA PRO A 87 -6.87 25.20 -18.71
C PRO A 87 -7.68 23.94 -18.42
N MET A 88 -7.45 22.85 -19.15
CA MET A 88 -8.13 21.57 -18.91
C MET A 88 -7.77 20.99 -17.54
N LEU A 89 -6.48 21.01 -17.15
CA LEU A 89 -6.04 20.58 -15.83
C LEU A 89 -6.66 21.44 -14.72
N LYS A 90 -6.69 22.76 -14.90
CA LYS A 90 -7.36 23.69 -13.97
C LYS A 90 -8.85 23.40 -13.86
N LYS A 91 -9.50 22.99 -14.95
CA LYS A 91 -10.92 22.62 -14.94
C LYS A 91 -11.17 21.38 -14.10
N VAL A 92 -10.37 20.33 -14.28
CA VAL A 92 -10.47 19.11 -13.45
C VAL A 92 -10.22 19.42 -11.97
N ALA A 93 -9.15 20.18 -11.67
CA ALA A 93 -8.86 20.63 -10.32
C ALA A 93 -10.01 21.44 -9.71
N SER A 94 -10.69 22.28 -10.49
CA SER A 94 -11.86 23.05 -10.05
C SER A 94 -13.04 22.14 -9.70
N ILE A 95 -13.29 21.08 -10.49
CA ILE A 95 -14.37 20.12 -10.21
C ILE A 95 -14.09 19.36 -8.91
N TYR A 96 -12.87 18.84 -8.73
CA TYR A 96 -12.47 18.19 -7.49
C TYR A 96 -12.55 19.14 -6.29
N ARG A 97 -12.13 20.40 -6.44
CA ARG A 97 -12.23 21.42 -5.39
C ARG A 97 -13.68 21.70 -5.01
N ARG A 98 -14.57 21.91 -5.99
CA ARG A 98 -16.01 22.08 -5.76
C ARG A 98 -16.62 20.87 -5.07
N ALA A 99 -16.18 19.67 -5.41
CA ALA A 99 -16.63 18.43 -4.76
C ALA A 99 -16.18 18.38 -3.29
N ALA A 100 -14.89 18.63 -3.02
CA ALA A 100 -14.32 18.62 -1.69
C ALA A 100 -14.92 19.71 -0.77
N ASP A 101 -15.11 20.92 -1.30
CA ASP A 101 -15.74 22.03 -0.56
C ASP A 101 -17.23 21.80 -0.29
N ARG A 102 -17.92 21.02 -1.12
CA ARG A 102 -19.35 20.70 -0.92
C ARG A 102 -19.55 19.52 0.03
N PHE A 103 -18.73 18.48 -0.12
CA PHE A 103 -18.81 17.23 0.65
C PHE A 103 -17.66 17.15 1.66
N GLN A 104 -17.55 18.17 2.51
CA GLN A 104 -16.43 18.38 3.42
C GLN A 104 -16.23 17.24 4.44
N GLY A 105 -17.27 16.45 4.73
CA GLY A 105 -17.16 15.33 5.67
C GLY A 105 -16.40 14.13 5.11
N ASP A 106 -16.30 14.00 3.79
CA ASP A 106 -15.67 12.85 3.11
C ASP A 106 -14.22 13.18 2.75
N ILE A 107 -13.28 12.66 3.56
CA ILE A 107 -11.84 12.87 3.34
C ILE A 107 -11.37 12.34 1.98
N HIS A 108 -12.03 11.32 1.45
CA HIS A 108 -11.65 10.73 0.17
C HIS A 108 -11.74 11.74 -1.00
N ARG A 109 -12.60 12.76 -0.86
CA ARG A 109 -12.70 13.86 -1.84
C ARG A 109 -11.47 14.75 -1.82
N TRP A 110 -10.94 15.03 -0.63
CA TRP A 110 -9.69 15.76 -0.46
C TRP A 110 -8.52 14.94 -0.98
N GLU A 111 -8.47 13.64 -0.70
CA GLU A 111 -7.44 12.73 -1.23
C GLU A 111 -7.44 12.71 -2.76
N LYS A 112 -8.60 12.58 -3.41
CA LYS A 112 -8.72 12.66 -4.88
C LYS A 112 -8.18 13.99 -5.42
N LEU A 113 -8.54 15.12 -4.80
CA LEU A 113 -8.03 16.44 -5.18
C LEU A 113 -6.51 16.53 -5.02
N ILE A 114 -5.98 16.13 -3.85
CA ILE A 114 -4.56 16.18 -3.50
C ILE A 114 -3.75 15.31 -4.45
N ASN A 115 -4.20 14.07 -4.70
CA ASN A 115 -3.53 13.12 -5.59
C ASN A 115 -3.49 13.64 -7.03
N PHE A 116 -4.59 14.21 -7.52
CA PHE A 116 -4.64 14.83 -8.85
C PHE A 116 -3.66 16.01 -8.97
N LEU A 117 -3.69 16.93 -8.00
CA LEU A 117 -2.81 18.11 -7.99
C LEU A 117 -1.33 17.73 -7.86
N ASN A 118 -1.02 16.69 -7.08
CA ASN A 118 0.34 16.18 -6.90
C ASN A 118 0.85 15.54 -8.21
N LYS A 119 0.04 14.68 -8.84
CA LYS A 119 0.36 14.02 -10.12
C LYS A 119 0.66 15.01 -11.24
N HIS A 120 -0.03 16.15 -11.26
CA HIS A 120 0.13 17.21 -12.26
C HIS A 120 1.01 18.39 -11.79
N THR A 121 1.74 18.23 -10.69
CA THR A 121 2.71 19.21 -10.14
C THR A 121 2.15 20.62 -9.96
N MET A 122 0.86 20.75 -9.65
CA MET A 122 0.16 22.02 -9.42
C MET A 122 0.41 22.53 -8.00
N ARG A 123 1.66 22.96 -7.72
CA ARG A 123 2.16 23.21 -6.36
C ARG A 123 1.36 24.26 -5.56
N ARG A 124 0.92 25.35 -6.21
CA ARG A 124 0.21 26.44 -5.53
C ARG A 124 -1.19 25.99 -5.10
N GLU A 125 -1.91 25.36 -6.03
CA GLU A 125 -3.23 24.80 -5.79
C GLU A 125 -3.19 23.68 -4.75
N LEU A 126 -2.11 22.88 -4.74
CA LEU A 126 -1.90 21.82 -3.78
C LEU A 126 -1.67 22.35 -2.36
N ALA A 127 -0.84 23.38 -2.19
CA ALA A 127 -0.67 24.05 -0.89
C ALA A 127 -2.00 24.59 -0.35
N ALA A 128 -2.80 25.23 -1.21
CA ALA A 128 -4.11 25.74 -0.86
C ALA A 128 -5.09 24.61 -0.49
N ALA A 129 -5.07 23.50 -1.24
CA ALA A 129 -5.90 22.33 -0.98
C ALA A 129 -5.55 21.69 0.38
N TYR A 130 -4.28 21.47 0.69
CA TYR A 130 -3.85 20.96 2.00
C TYR A 130 -4.26 21.89 3.14
N THR A 131 -4.02 23.20 2.99
CA THR A 131 -4.38 24.18 4.01
C THR A 131 -5.89 24.15 4.29
N ARG A 132 -6.71 24.06 3.24
CA ARG A 132 -8.16 23.97 3.36
C ARG A 132 -8.61 22.63 3.96
N ALA A 133 -7.99 21.53 3.53
CA ALA A 133 -8.26 20.19 4.06
C ALA A 133 -7.97 20.12 5.56
N LEU A 134 -6.86 20.72 6.02
CA LEU A 134 -6.48 20.77 7.43
C LEU A 134 -7.40 21.67 8.28
N GLN A 135 -8.01 22.70 7.70
CA GLN A 135 -9.03 23.50 8.40
C GLN A 135 -10.28 22.67 8.72
N ILE A 136 -10.61 21.69 7.87
CA ILE A 136 -11.81 20.85 8.00
C ILE A 136 -11.48 19.57 8.79
N HIS A 137 -10.43 18.86 8.39
CA HIS A 137 -9.97 17.59 8.96
C HIS A 137 -8.74 17.79 9.86
N GLY A 138 -8.78 18.80 10.73
CA GLY A 138 -7.63 19.18 11.55
C GLY A 138 -7.14 18.12 12.55
N ARG A 139 -7.93 17.08 12.83
CA ARG A 139 -7.55 15.94 13.69
C ARG A 139 -6.91 14.77 12.95
N ASN A 140 -6.84 14.83 11.62
CA ASN A 140 -6.25 13.74 10.86
C ASN A 140 -4.72 13.85 10.86
N GLU A 141 -4.05 12.91 11.53
CA GLU A 141 -2.59 12.84 11.65
C GLU A 141 -1.91 12.51 10.31
N THR A 142 -2.48 11.61 9.51
CA THR A 142 -1.91 11.21 8.21
C THR A 142 -1.90 12.38 7.23
N LEU A 143 -2.98 13.17 7.19
CA LEU A 143 -3.05 14.39 6.38
C LEU A 143 -2.00 15.44 6.78
N ARG A 144 -1.76 15.59 8.09
CA ARG A 144 -0.72 16.51 8.62
C ARG A 144 0.68 16.04 8.27
N ARG A 145 0.94 14.75 8.45
CA ARG A 145 2.18 14.08 8.06
C ARG A 145 2.46 14.31 6.57
N ASP A 146 1.49 14.00 5.72
CA ASP A 146 1.62 14.09 4.27
C ASP A 146 1.85 15.53 3.80
N PHE A 147 1.18 16.50 4.44
CA PHE A 147 1.40 17.92 4.15
C PHE A 147 2.82 18.36 4.51
N ALA A 148 3.34 17.98 5.68
CA ALA A 148 4.69 18.33 6.11
C ALA A 148 5.76 17.72 5.20
N LEU A 149 5.62 16.44 4.86
CA LEU A 149 6.51 15.76 3.92
C LEU A 149 6.44 16.39 2.52
N TRP A 150 5.25 16.74 2.05
CA TRP A 150 5.08 17.42 0.76
C TRP A 150 5.76 18.79 0.73
N GLN A 151 5.66 19.58 1.80
CA GLN A 151 6.34 20.89 1.90
C GLN A 151 7.86 20.75 1.76
N PHE A 152 8.43 19.70 2.35
CA PHE A 152 9.86 19.44 2.27
C PHE A 152 10.28 18.94 0.88
N PHE A 153 9.70 17.83 0.41
CA PHE A 153 10.15 17.14 -0.81
C PHE A 153 9.71 17.83 -2.10
N SER A 154 8.47 18.35 -2.14
CA SER A 154 7.87 18.87 -3.37
C SER A 154 7.90 20.39 -3.46
N ALA A 155 7.56 21.09 -2.36
CA ALA A 155 7.58 22.56 -2.33
C ALA A 155 8.99 23.12 -2.06
N ALA A 156 9.95 22.27 -1.67
CA ALA A 156 11.33 22.64 -1.36
C ALA A 156 11.46 23.72 -0.27
N SER A 157 10.57 23.68 0.74
CA SER A 157 10.57 24.62 1.87
C SER A 157 10.76 23.88 3.20
N PRO A 158 12.02 23.70 3.66
CA PRO A 158 12.31 23.02 4.93
C PRO A 158 11.71 23.73 6.13
N GLN A 159 11.74 25.07 6.13
CA GLN A 159 11.21 25.86 7.26
C GLN A 159 9.69 25.72 7.39
N ASN A 160 8.96 25.69 6.27
CA ASN A 160 7.52 25.44 6.30
C ASN A 160 7.23 24.01 6.76
N ALA A 161 8.01 23.02 6.30
CA ALA A 161 7.86 21.64 6.75
C ALA A 161 8.05 21.50 8.27
N ARG A 162 9.11 22.10 8.83
CA ARG A 162 9.37 22.18 10.27
C ARG A 162 8.23 22.85 11.03
N THR A 163 7.76 24.00 10.52
CA THR A 163 6.66 24.74 11.15
C THR A 163 5.38 23.89 11.20
N GLN A 164 5.05 23.18 10.11
CA GLN A 164 3.86 22.33 10.05
C GLN A 164 3.97 21.10 10.93
N ILE A 165 5.13 20.41 10.94
CA ILE A 165 5.29 19.19 11.74
C ILE A 165 5.36 19.51 13.24
N LEU A 166 6.07 20.56 13.65
CA LEU A 166 6.11 21.01 15.05
C LEU A 166 4.75 21.51 15.53
N ALA A 167 4.00 22.24 14.69
CA ALA A 167 2.62 22.62 15.02
C ALA A 167 1.71 21.39 15.17
N SER A 168 1.96 20.33 14.38
CA SER A 168 1.19 19.09 14.47
C SER A 168 1.55 18.28 15.73
N LEU A 169 2.83 18.18 16.09
CA LEU A 169 3.29 17.53 17.32
C LEU A 169 2.81 18.25 18.59
N ARG A 170 2.63 19.58 18.56
CA ARG A 170 1.98 20.31 19.66
C ARG A 170 0.52 19.89 19.89
N LEU A 171 -0.18 19.48 18.83
CA LEU A 171 -1.56 19.01 18.90
C LEU A 171 -1.65 17.51 19.21
N PHE A 172 -0.70 16.72 18.68
CA PHE A 172 -0.63 15.27 18.81
C PHE A 172 0.75 14.86 19.34
N PRO A 173 1.04 15.12 20.63
CA PRO A 173 2.37 14.88 21.19
C PRO A 173 2.72 13.40 21.33
N HIS A 174 1.74 12.50 21.26
CA HIS A 174 1.94 11.05 21.42
C HIS A 174 1.98 10.29 20.08
N SER A 175 1.88 10.99 18.95
CA SER A 175 1.75 10.34 17.63
C SER A 175 3.10 9.84 17.10
N ALA A 176 3.26 8.53 17.01
CA ALA A 176 4.38 7.88 16.34
C ALA A 176 4.60 8.37 14.89
N THR A 177 3.51 8.51 14.13
CA THR A 177 3.55 8.82 12.69
C THR A 177 4.15 10.20 12.39
N LEU A 178 3.81 11.20 13.20
CA LEU A 178 4.35 12.56 13.09
C LEU A 178 5.82 12.64 13.51
N TYR A 179 6.25 11.88 14.53
CA TYR A 179 7.67 11.81 14.90
C TYR A 179 8.52 11.13 13.83
N ALA A 180 8.04 10.03 13.24
CA ALA A 180 8.70 9.39 12.10
C ALA A 180 8.89 10.37 10.95
N ALA A 181 7.84 11.12 10.57
CA ALA A 181 7.96 12.13 9.53
C ALA A 181 8.86 13.31 9.90
N PHE A 182 8.87 13.75 11.16
CA PHE A 182 9.79 14.79 11.61
C PHE A 182 11.25 14.34 11.46
N PHE A 183 11.54 13.12 11.89
CA PHE A 183 12.84 12.49 11.71
C PHE A 183 13.23 12.42 10.22
N THR A 184 12.32 11.99 9.35
CA THR A 184 12.55 11.96 7.89
C THR A 184 12.91 13.36 7.36
N ILE A 185 12.16 14.39 7.75
CA ILE A 185 12.41 15.77 7.29
C ILE A 185 13.80 16.25 7.71
N GLU A 186 14.19 16.06 8.98
CA GLU A 186 15.50 16.50 9.48
C GLU A 186 16.65 15.72 8.86
N LEU A 187 16.48 14.42 8.71
CA LEU A 187 17.49 13.56 8.12
C LEU A 187 17.76 13.93 6.64
N HIS A 188 16.70 14.08 5.85
CA HIS A 188 16.83 14.47 4.44
C HIS A 188 17.26 15.94 4.27
N PHE A 189 17.01 16.80 5.26
CA PHE A 189 17.53 18.19 5.26
C PHE A 189 19.06 18.20 5.29
N VAL A 190 19.67 17.41 6.18
CA VAL A 190 21.13 17.29 6.28
C VAL A 190 21.71 16.68 5.00
N GLU A 191 21.06 15.64 4.46
CA GLU A 191 21.47 15.06 3.18
C GLU A 191 21.47 16.11 2.05
N LYS A 192 20.40 16.92 1.95
CA LYS A 192 20.28 17.96 0.93
C LYS A 192 21.38 19.02 1.04
N ILE A 193 21.73 19.41 2.27
CA ILE A 193 22.84 20.35 2.53
C ILE A 193 24.17 19.75 2.10
N LEU A 194 24.45 18.49 2.46
CA LEU A 194 25.69 17.80 2.09
C LEU A 194 25.81 17.63 0.57
N ARG A 195 24.74 17.23 -0.12
CA ARG A 195 24.69 17.13 -1.58
C ARG A 195 25.03 18.48 -2.23
N ARG A 196 24.48 19.58 -1.70
CA ARG A 196 24.79 20.93 -2.19
C ARG A 196 26.24 21.32 -1.93
N ARG A 197 26.76 21.08 -0.72
CA ARG A 197 28.17 21.37 -0.39
C ARG A 197 29.12 20.62 -1.33
N LYS A 198 28.88 19.32 -1.55
CA LYS A 198 29.66 18.50 -2.49
C LYS A 198 29.62 19.08 -3.90
N PHE A 199 28.44 19.45 -4.40
CA PHE A 199 28.27 20.08 -5.71
C PHE A 199 29.05 21.41 -5.82
N ILE A 200 28.96 22.30 -4.82
CA ILE A 200 29.69 23.57 -4.80
C ILE A 200 31.21 23.35 -4.77
N THR A 201 31.70 22.40 -3.98
CA THR A 201 33.13 22.07 -3.91
C THR A 201 33.64 21.51 -5.25
N GLU A 202 32.86 20.64 -5.90
CA GLU A 202 33.19 20.10 -7.23
C GLU A 202 33.16 21.18 -8.32
N GLU A 203 32.17 22.08 -8.31
CA GLU A 203 32.11 23.21 -9.24
C GLU A 203 33.24 24.21 -9.02
N ARG A 204 33.60 24.52 -7.77
CA ARG A 204 34.77 25.36 -7.45
C ARG A 204 36.09 24.69 -7.87
N GLY A 205 36.16 23.36 -7.80
CA GLY A 205 37.28 22.60 -8.34
C GLY A 205 37.41 22.71 -9.86
N LYS A 206 36.29 22.74 -10.58
CA LYS A 206 36.23 22.92 -12.05
C LYS A 206 36.42 24.37 -12.50
N ARG A 207 35.96 25.35 -11.72
CA ARG A 207 36.06 26.80 -12.03
C ARG A 207 37.42 27.43 -11.70
N LYS A 208 38.39 26.67 -11.16
CA LYS A 208 39.77 27.15 -10.99
C LYS A 208 40.57 27.30 -12.29
N GLU A 209 39.99 27.04 -13.47
CA GLU A 209 40.60 27.30 -14.79
C GLU A 209 40.01 28.49 -15.57
N GLY A 210 39.14 29.32 -14.99
CA GLY A 210 38.66 30.52 -15.69
C GLY A 210 37.75 31.38 -14.84
N ALA A 211 38.14 32.63 -14.63
CA ALA A 211 37.55 33.57 -13.70
C ALA A 211 36.19 34.16 -14.14
N GLU A 212 35.59 34.83 -13.15
CA GLU A 212 34.52 35.84 -13.14
C GLU A 212 33.07 35.40 -12.92
N GLU A 213 32.46 36.12 -11.97
CA GLU A 213 31.19 35.85 -11.28
C GLU A 213 29.94 36.14 -12.13
N SER A 214 28.88 35.41 -11.80
CA SER A 214 27.50 35.88 -11.91
C SER A 214 26.68 35.29 -10.75
N ASP A 215 26.40 36.14 -9.78
CA ASP A 215 25.56 35.90 -8.60
C ASP A 215 24.09 35.79 -9.03
N SER A 216 23.50 34.59 -8.96
CA SER A 216 22.03 34.40 -8.95
C SER A 216 21.60 33.02 -8.46
N GLU A 217 22.01 32.58 -7.27
CA GLU A 217 21.28 31.50 -6.58
C GLU A 217 21.46 31.55 -5.05
N ARG A 218 21.21 32.73 -4.46
CA ARG A 218 21.06 32.88 -3.01
C ARG A 218 19.70 32.35 -2.56
N VAL A 219 19.66 31.10 -2.09
CA VAL A 219 18.69 30.67 -1.06
C VAL A 219 19.41 29.66 -0.15
N TYR A 220 19.53 29.96 1.14
CA TYR A 220 20.23 29.20 2.20
C TYR A 220 21.76 29.26 2.16
N ASP A 221 22.31 30.39 2.61
CA ASP A 221 23.70 30.53 3.07
C ASP A 221 23.68 30.91 4.57
N GLU A 222 22.81 30.26 5.34
CA GLU A 222 22.95 30.25 6.79
C GLU A 222 24.09 29.28 7.12
N GLU A 223 25.02 29.70 7.97
CA GLU A 223 26.00 28.83 8.62
C GLU A 223 25.24 27.74 9.38
N VAL A 224 24.93 26.64 8.71
CA VAL A 224 24.27 25.49 9.33
C VAL A 224 25.21 24.96 10.39
N SER A 225 24.78 25.03 11.65
CA SER A 225 25.60 24.65 12.80
C SER A 225 26.12 23.21 12.68
N ASP A 226 27.32 22.97 13.20
CA ASP A 226 27.93 21.64 13.20
C ASP A 226 27.04 20.59 13.88
N SER A 227 26.20 21.01 14.83
CA SER A 227 25.22 20.14 15.49
C SER A 227 24.15 19.57 14.53
N ILE A 228 23.70 20.38 13.57
CA ILE A 228 22.79 19.91 12.51
C ILE A 228 23.54 18.96 11.58
N MET A 229 24.79 19.28 11.22
CA MET A 229 25.62 18.43 10.36
C MET A 229 25.97 17.08 11.01
N ASN A 230 26.05 17.04 12.35
CA ASN A 230 26.29 15.84 13.14
C ASN A 230 25.03 15.01 13.44
N LEU A 231 23.87 15.44 12.92
CA LEU A 231 22.57 14.80 13.15
C LEU A 231 22.11 14.79 14.63
N ASP A 232 22.61 15.72 15.46
CA ASP A 232 22.21 15.80 16.87
C ASP A 232 20.72 16.11 17.02
N VAL A 233 20.17 16.93 16.11
CA VAL A 233 18.74 17.23 16.04
C VAL A 233 17.97 15.93 15.81
N THR A 234 18.38 15.14 14.82
CA THR A 234 17.77 13.85 14.48
C THR A 234 17.80 12.88 15.67
N LYS A 235 18.92 12.81 16.40
CA LYS A 235 19.03 12.01 17.64
C LYS A 235 18.05 12.51 18.72
N THR A 236 17.99 13.83 18.93
CA THR A 236 17.09 14.46 19.90
C THR A 236 15.62 14.16 19.56
N VAL A 237 15.26 14.13 18.27
CA VAL A 237 13.91 13.75 17.82
C VAL A 237 13.57 12.32 18.24
N VAL A 238 14.49 11.37 18.07
CA VAL A 238 14.26 9.97 18.49
C VAL A 238 14.08 9.88 20.01
N GLU A 239 14.92 10.56 20.79
CA GLU A 239 14.82 10.57 22.25
C GLU A 239 13.51 11.19 22.75
N GLN A 240 13.08 12.31 22.17
CA GLN A 240 11.80 12.93 22.47
C GLN A 240 10.63 12.02 22.07
N ALA A 241 10.72 11.36 20.92
CA ALA A 241 9.69 10.45 20.45
C ALA A 241 9.53 9.25 21.41
N LEU A 242 10.64 8.65 21.87
CA LEU A 242 10.60 7.55 22.83
C LEU A 242 10.05 7.96 24.21
N ALA A 243 10.24 9.22 24.61
CA ALA A 243 9.67 9.73 25.84
C ALA A 243 8.16 10.02 25.74
N ALA A 244 7.65 10.30 24.53
CA ALA A 244 6.28 10.76 24.34
C ALA A 244 5.33 9.70 23.76
N VAL A 245 5.80 8.82 22.87
CA VAL A 245 4.97 7.87 22.13
C VAL A 245 4.64 6.63 22.98
N PRO A 246 3.42 6.05 22.86
CA PRO A 246 3.08 4.81 23.56
C PRO A 246 4.03 3.65 23.18
N TYR A 247 4.36 2.81 24.16
CA TYR A 247 5.30 1.70 23.98
C TYR A 247 4.93 0.75 22.83
N ALA A 248 3.62 0.54 22.59
CA ALA A 248 3.13 -0.33 21.51
C ALA A 248 3.42 0.21 20.10
N GLU A 249 3.53 1.53 19.92
CA GLU A 249 3.74 2.17 18.61
C GLU A 249 5.20 2.58 18.40
N ALA A 250 5.99 2.62 19.48
CA ALA A 250 7.38 3.05 19.44
C ALA A 250 8.27 2.14 18.57
N SER A 251 8.03 0.82 18.58
CA SER A 251 8.77 -0.13 17.72
C SER A 251 8.56 0.15 16.24
N GLY A 252 7.31 0.27 15.80
CA GLY A 252 6.97 0.54 14.40
C GLY A 252 7.58 1.86 13.92
N MET A 253 7.50 2.90 14.75
CA MET A 253 8.14 4.19 14.50
C MET A 253 9.66 4.08 14.32
N LEU A 254 10.34 3.39 15.24
CA LEU A 254 11.79 3.18 15.16
C LEU A 254 12.19 2.40 13.90
N VAL A 255 11.40 1.39 13.50
CA VAL A 255 11.61 0.64 12.26
C VAL A 255 11.46 1.55 11.04
N GLU A 256 10.46 2.43 10.99
CA GLU A 256 10.32 3.43 9.91
C GLU A 256 11.53 4.37 9.85
N MET A 257 11.97 4.90 11.00
CA MET A 257 13.16 5.76 11.09
C MET A 257 14.43 5.04 10.61
N TRP A 258 14.61 3.78 11.01
CA TRP A 258 15.74 2.96 10.55
C TRP A 258 15.71 2.71 9.03
N LYS A 259 14.52 2.44 8.47
CA LYS A 259 14.33 2.29 7.01
C LYS A 259 14.71 3.56 6.27
N GLU A 260 14.38 4.73 6.79
CA GLU A 260 14.81 6.02 6.22
C GLU A 260 16.32 6.21 6.28
N CYS A 261 16.99 5.85 7.39
CA CYS A 261 18.46 5.87 7.48
C CYS A 261 19.15 5.00 6.43
N ASN A 262 18.50 3.93 5.98
CA ASN A 262 19.07 3.03 4.95
C ASN A 262 18.96 3.60 3.53
N LYS A 263 18.12 4.61 3.30
CA LYS A 263 17.98 5.25 1.99
C LYS A 263 19.10 6.27 1.72
N ILE A 264 19.91 6.58 2.72
CA ILE A 264 20.87 7.68 2.68
C ILE A 264 22.30 7.16 2.88
N GLU A 265 23.15 7.42 1.89
CA GLU A 265 24.55 6.98 1.88
C GLU A 265 25.53 8.13 2.15
N LEU A 266 25.13 9.37 1.88
CA LEU A 266 26.05 10.50 1.83
C LEU A 266 26.41 11.09 3.20
N ILE A 267 25.67 10.75 4.27
CA ILE A 267 25.88 11.35 5.58
C ILE A 267 26.97 10.58 6.36
N PRO A 268 28.12 11.19 6.70
CA PRO A 268 29.24 10.48 7.33
C PRO A 268 28.92 9.86 8.71
N ASN A 269 28.05 10.51 9.48
CA ASN A 269 27.68 10.09 10.84
C ASN A 269 26.39 9.25 10.88
N ILE A 270 25.85 8.82 9.73
CA ILE A 270 24.56 8.09 9.68
C ILE A 270 24.59 6.81 10.51
N GLU A 271 25.74 6.13 10.54
CA GLU A 271 25.90 4.86 11.24
C GLU A 271 25.73 5.01 12.76
N LYS A 272 26.07 6.18 13.32
CA LYS A 272 25.86 6.45 14.75
C LYS A 272 24.38 6.50 15.12
N ILE A 273 23.54 7.05 14.25
CA ILE A 273 22.09 7.08 14.47
C ILE A 273 21.47 5.74 14.16
N ARG A 274 21.96 5.05 13.12
CA ARG A 274 21.53 3.69 12.82
C ARG A 274 21.78 2.77 14.01
N SER A 275 23.00 2.75 14.54
CA SER A 275 23.34 1.94 15.70
C SER A 275 22.54 2.32 16.94
N PHE A 276 22.32 3.62 17.18
CA PHE A 276 21.46 4.10 18.26
C PHE A 276 20.02 3.60 18.14
N ILE A 277 19.41 3.67 16.95
CA ILE A 277 18.05 3.15 16.72
C ILE A 277 18.01 1.63 16.92
N VAL A 278 19.00 0.90 16.40
CA VAL A 278 19.09 -0.56 16.57
C VAL A 278 19.25 -0.94 18.03
N GLU A 279 20.04 -0.20 18.81
CA GLU A 279 20.17 -0.41 20.25
C GLU A 279 18.82 -0.23 20.95
N LYS A 280 18.08 0.83 20.63
CA LYS A 280 16.74 1.06 21.20
C LYS A 280 15.71 0.03 20.75
N LEU A 281 15.83 -0.51 19.54
CA LEU A 281 14.96 -1.59 19.06
C LEU A 281 15.15 -2.89 19.85
N LYS A 282 16.33 -3.14 20.44
CA LYS A 282 16.56 -4.34 21.27
C LYS A 282 15.73 -4.34 22.56
N ASP A 283 15.25 -3.19 23.00
CA ASP A 283 14.40 -3.06 24.18
C ASP A 283 12.94 -3.52 23.90
N PHE A 284 12.61 -3.84 22.65
CA PHE A 284 11.27 -4.27 22.22
C PHE A 284 11.29 -5.71 21.70
N ASP A 285 10.36 -6.51 22.20
CA ASP A 285 10.16 -7.89 21.75
C ASP A 285 8.78 -8.04 21.10
N ASN A 286 8.68 -7.65 19.83
CA ASN A 286 7.41 -7.66 19.11
C ASN A 286 7.59 -7.92 17.59
N GLU A 287 6.47 -7.93 16.88
CA GLU A 287 6.44 -8.27 15.45
C GLU A 287 7.25 -7.29 14.59
N ASP A 288 7.29 -6.01 14.97
CA ASP A 288 8.04 -5.00 14.23
C ASP A 288 9.55 -5.23 14.38
N THR A 289 10.01 -5.59 15.58
CA THR A 289 11.42 -5.91 15.80
C THR A 289 11.84 -7.19 15.09
N ARG A 290 10.96 -8.17 14.98
CA ARG A 290 11.21 -9.35 14.15
C ARG A 290 11.30 -9.05 12.66
N LEU A 291 10.42 -8.21 12.13
CA LEU A 291 10.50 -7.79 10.73
C LEU A 291 11.80 -7.05 10.45
N PHE A 292 12.22 -6.20 11.39
CA PHE A 292 13.52 -5.56 11.36
C PHE A 292 14.69 -6.57 11.38
N GLU A 293 14.67 -7.54 12.30
CA GLU A 293 15.70 -8.59 12.39
C GLU A 293 15.80 -9.40 11.09
N ILE A 294 14.67 -9.72 10.46
CA ILE A 294 14.64 -10.41 9.17
C ILE A 294 15.31 -9.58 8.08
N GLU A 295 14.97 -8.28 7.99
CA GLU A 295 15.58 -7.38 7.00
C GLU A 295 17.08 -7.20 7.23
N LEU A 296 17.52 -7.12 8.49
CA LEU A 296 18.94 -7.00 8.86
C LEU A 296 19.70 -8.29 8.48
N ALA A 297 19.18 -9.45 8.89
CA ALA A 297 19.76 -10.76 8.58
C ALA A 297 19.92 -10.96 7.06
N CYS A 298 18.87 -10.66 6.28
CA CYS A 298 18.94 -10.75 4.82
C CYS A 298 20.04 -9.86 4.21
N LYS A 299 20.30 -8.67 4.79
CA LYS A 299 21.39 -7.79 4.34
C LYS A 299 22.78 -8.31 4.71
N GLU A 300 22.89 -9.02 5.82
CA GLU A 300 24.12 -9.68 6.27
C GLU A 300 24.41 -11.00 5.51
N GLY A 301 23.51 -11.39 4.61
CA GLY A 301 23.67 -12.55 3.73
C GLY A 301 23.07 -13.84 4.26
N THR A 302 22.31 -13.81 5.35
CA THR A 302 21.55 -14.99 5.80
C THR A 302 20.36 -15.26 4.87
N SER A 303 20.02 -16.54 4.72
CA SER A 303 18.86 -16.95 3.93
C SER A 303 17.60 -16.37 4.56
N LYS A 304 16.70 -15.85 3.71
CA LYS A 304 15.41 -15.32 4.16
C LYS A 304 14.55 -16.38 4.86
N PHE A 305 14.76 -17.66 4.52
CA PHE A 305 14.16 -18.80 5.22
C PHE A 305 14.60 -18.84 6.70
N ASP A 306 15.92 -18.90 6.94
CA ASP A 306 16.50 -18.96 8.28
C ASP A 306 16.12 -17.72 9.13
N ALA A 307 16.07 -16.56 8.48
CA ALA A 307 15.65 -15.31 9.11
C ALA A 307 14.19 -15.37 9.60
N PHE A 308 13.26 -15.87 8.79
CA PHE A 308 11.86 -16.06 9.20
C PHE A 308 11.71 -17.13 10.29
N GLU A 309 12.46 -18.22 10.21
CA GLU A 309 12.41 -19.29 11.22
C GLU A 309 12.90 -18.81 12.59
N SER A 310 14.02 -18.08 12.61
CA SER A 310 14.55 -17.45 13.82
C SER A 310 13.55 -16.45 14.42
N ALA A 311 12.89 -15.66 13.57
CA ALA A 311 11.88 -14.70 14.02
C ALA A 311 10.62 -15.38 14.61
N ILE A 312 10.10 -16.41 13.95
CA ILE A 312 8.93 -17.17 14.43
C ILE A 312 9.26 -17.94 15.71
N ALA A 313 10.47 -18.47 15.85
CA ALA A 313 10.91 -19.15 17.06
C ALA A 313 10.86 -18.23 18.29
N LYS A 314 11.15 -16.93 18.11
CA LYS A 314 11.08 -15.95 19.20
C LYS A 314 9.67 -15.42 19.45
N THR A 315 8.91 -15.09 18.39
CA THR A 315 7.53 -14.56 18.51
C THR A 315 6.57 -15.33 17.58
N PRO A 316 5.98 -16.44 18.04
CA PRO A 316 5.06 -17.24 17.24
C PRO A 316 3.64 -16.62 17.24
N THR A 317 3.46 -15.49 16.55
CA THR A 317 2.14 -14.85 16.39
C THR A 317 1.49 -15.20 15.05
N GLU A 318 0.17 -15.05 14.95
CA GLU A 318 -0.55 -15.21 13.68
C GLU A 318 0.10 -14.37 12.57
N LYS A 319 0.34 -13.09 12.83
CA LYS A 319 0.86 -12.15 11.83
C LYS A 319 2.22 -12.59 11.28
N MET A 320 3.12 -13.10 12.13
CA MET A 320 4.44 -13.58 11.69
C MET A 320 4.32 -14.81 10.78
N HIS A 321 3.47 -15.78 11.13
CA HIS A 321 3.21 -16.95 10.28
C HIS A 321 2.55 -16.54 8.94
N ARG A 322 1.64 -15.57 8.98
CA ARG A 322 0.97 -15.02 7.80
C ARG A 322 1.92 -14.30 6.86
N LEU A 323 2.81 -13.47 7.39
CA LEU A 323 3.81 -12.75 6.60
C LEU A 323 4.80 -13.72 5.93
N TYR A 324 5.21 -14.76 6.65
CA TYR A 324 6.09 -15.79 6.08
C TYR A 324 5.38 -16.57 4.96
N LEU A 325 4.12 -16.97 5.19
CA LEU A 325 3.30 -17.67 4.21
C LEU A 325 2.99 -16.81 2.97
N GLN A 326 2.72 -15.51 3.15
CA GLN A 326 2.55 -14.57 2.03
C GLN A 326 3.83 -14.49 1.20
N TRP A 327 4.99 -14.35 1.84
CA TRP A 327 6.27 -14.31 1.15
C TRP A 327 6.54 -15.60 0.35
N LEU A 328 6.26 -16.77 0.93
CA LEU A 328 6.43 -18.05 0.23
C LEU A 328 5.53 -18.16 -1.01
N ARG A 329 4.28 -17.66 -0.95
CA ARG A 329 3.35 -17.65 -2.09
C ARG A 329 3.76 -16.66 -3.19
N GLU A 330 4.37 -15.53 -2.82
CA GLU A 330 4.83 -14.50 -3.75
C GLU A 330 6.22 -14.79 -4.33
N SER A 331 7.00 -15.66 -3.69
CA SER A 331 8.31 -16.08 -4.17
C SER A 331 8.19 -16.80 -5.51
N SER A 332 9.02 -16.42 -6.49
CA SER A 332 9.01 -16.95 -7.86
C SER A 332 9.45 -18.42 -7.97
N ALA A 333 9.95 -19.01 -6.88
CA ALA A 333 10.41 -20.38 -6.79
C ALA A 333 9.32 -21.27 -6.15
N LYS A 334 8.41 -21.78 -6.97
CA LYS A 334 7.51 -22.89 -6.60
C LYS A 334 8.31 -24.19 -6.65
N ASP A 335 9.22 -24.33 -5.72
CA ASP A 335 10.04 -25.54 -5.56
C ASP A 335 9.44 -26.39 -4.43
N ALA A 336 9.64 -27.71 -4.49
CA ALA A 336 9.12 -28.67 -3.50
C ALA A 336 9.46 -28.30 -2.04
N PHE A 337 10.60 -27.62 -1.82
CA PHE A 337 11.01 -27.10 -0.53
C PHE A 337 10.08 -25.97 -0.02
N SER A 338 9.68 -25.05 -0.89
CA SER A 338 8.73 -23.99 -0.56
C SER A 338 7.38 -24.56 -0.18
N ASP A 339 6.90 -25.57 -0.93
CA ASP A 339 5.64 -26.25 -0.62
C ASP A 339 5.69 -26.99 0.72
N MET A 340 6.79 -27.69 1.02
CA MET A 340 7.01 -28.29 2.34
C MET A 340 6.93 -27.26 3.47
N LYS A 341 7.56 -26.08 3.30
CA LYS A 341 7.49 -25.00 4.30
C LYS A 341 6.07 -24.42 4.43
N ILE A 342 5.34 -24.25 3.32
CA ILE A 342 3.93 -23.81 3.33
C ILE A 342 3.08 -24.79 4.14
N ARG A 343 3.24 -26.11 3.91
CA ARG A 343 2.55 -27.17 4.66
C ARG A 343 2.80 -27.07 6.17
N LEU A 344 4.06 -26.94 6.58
CA LEU A 344 4.43 -26.77 7.99
C LEU A 344 3.82 -25.51 8.62
N LEU A 345 3.75 -24.40 7.88
CA LEU A 345 3.14 -23.17 8.39
C LEU A 345 1.62 -23.29 8.49
N LEU A 346 0.96 -23.91 7.53
CA LEU A 346 -0.49 -24.16 7.57
C LEU A 346 -0.85 -25.05 8.76
N ARG A 347 -0.04 -26.08 9.06
CA ARG A 347 -0.18 -26.90 10.28
C ARG A 347 -0.13 -26.05 11.54
N LYS A 348 0.89 -25.17 11.67
CA LYS A 348 1.02 -24.27 12.83
C LYS A 348 -0.12 -23.25 12.94
N ILE A 349 -0.60 -22.72 11.81
CA ILE A 349 -1.75 -21.79 11.77
C ILE A 349 -3.04 -22.51 12.20
N CYS A 350 -3.22 -23.78 11.80
CA CYS A 350 -4.33 -24.63 12.23
C CYS A 350 -4.26 -24.93 13.74
N GLU A 351 -3.10 -25.33 14.25
CA GLU A 351 -2.89 -25.57 15.69
C GLU A 351 -3.11 -24.31 16.53
N GLY A 352 -2.74 -23.14 16.00
CA GLY A 352 -2.98 -21.83 16.61
C GLY A 352 -4.42 -21.31 16.49
N GLY A 353 -5.30 -21.99 15.74
CA GLY A 353 -6.69 -21.58 15.54
C GLY A 353 -6.86 -20.34 14.65
N TRP A 354 -5.87 -20.01 13.82
CA TRP A 354 -5.82 -18.79 13.01
C TRP A 354 -6.22 -18.99 11.55
N MET A 355 -6.89 -20.09 11.20
CA MET A 355 -7.21 -20.46 9.81
C MET A 355 -8.30 -19.57 9.20
N LYS A 356 -8.13 -19.18 7.93
CA LYS A 356 -9.16 -18.52 7.11
C LYS A 356 -9.67 -19.47 6.03
N ASP A 357 -10.80 -19.15 5.41
CA ASP A 357 -11.45 -20.00 4.39
C ASP A 357 -10.52 -20.43 3.25
N LYS A 358 -9.64 -19.53 2.79
CA LYS A 358 -8.66 -19.83 1.74
C LYS A 358 -7.59 -20.81 2.20
N ASP A 359 -7.15 -20.72 3.46
CA ASP A 359 -6.08 -21.58 3.98
C ASP A 359 -6.56 -23.02 4.14
N TRP A 360 -7.84 -23.21 4.46
CA TRP A 360 -8.45 -24.54 4.49
C TRP A 360 -8.51 -25.21 3.12
N LEU A 361 -8.79 -24.44 2.06
CA LEU A 361 -8.78 -24.96 0.69
C LEU A 361 -7.35 -25.36 0.27
N ASP A 362 -6.37 -24.53 0.61
CA ASP A 362 -4.97 -24.83 0.34
C ASP A 362 -4.50 -26.05 1.16
N LEU A 363 -4.87 -26.13 2.43
CA LEU A 363 -4.57 -27.27 3.29
C LEU A 363 -5.15 -28.56 2.71
N GLY A 364 -6.41 -28.57 2.25
CA GLY A 364 -7.03 -29.73 1.63
C GLY A 364 -6.24 -30.27 0.43
N LYS A 365 -5.80 -29.38 -0.47
CA LYS A 365 -4.95 -29.76 -1.61
C LYS A 365 -3.61 -30.32 -1.18
N TYR A 366 -2.96 -29.68 -0.20
CA TYR A 366 -1.65 -30.13 0.26
C TYR A 366 -1.69 -31.44 1.04
N ILE A 367 -2.79 -31.76 1.72
CA ILE A 367 -2.98 -33.09 2.35
C ILE A 367 -3.16 -34.17 1.27
N GLN A 368 -3.84 -33.86 0.15
CA GLN A 368 -3.92 -34.78 -1.01
C GLN A 368 -2.56 -35.00 -1.68
N GLU A 369 -1.77 -33.95 -1.86
CA GLU A 369 -0.48 -34.02 -2.57
C GLU A 369 0.64 -34.69 -1.74
N ALA A 370 0.58 -34.59 -0.40
CA ALA A 370 1.60 -35.10 0.51
C ALA A 370 0.96 -35.90 1.64
N GLU A 371 0.29 -37.00 1.29
CA GLU A 371 -0.45 -37.84 2.24
C GLU A 371 0.44 -38.35 3.40
N ASP A 372 1.69 -38.72 3.13
CA ASP A 372 2.60 -39.29 4.12
C ASP A 372 3.08 -38.29 5.21
N GLU A 373 2.90 -36.97 5.01
CA GLU A 373 3.40 -35.92 5.92
C GLU A 373 2.40 -35.53 7.03
N TYR A 374 1.15 -35.97 6.95
CA TYR A 374 0.11 -35.63 7.92
C TYR A 374 -0.41 -36.87 8.64
N ASP A 375 -0.37 -36.84 9.97
CA ASP A 375 -0.90 -37.93 10.81
C ASP A 375 -2.43 -37.92 10.83
N ASP A 376 -3.06 -39.09 10.98
CA ASP A 376 -4.52 -39.20 11.03
C ASP A 376 -5.15 -38.39 12.17
N GLN A 377 -4.45 -38.28 13.30
CA GLN A 377 -4.86 -37.43 14.43
C GLN A 377 -4.98 -35.95 14.04
N PHE A 378 -4.12 -35.48 13.13
CA PHE A 378 -4.16 -34.10 12.66
C PHE A 378 -5.33 -33.87 11.69
N VAL A 379 -5.62 -34.84 10.82
CA VAL A 379 -6.77 -34.79 9.90
C VAL A 379 -8.08 -34.83 10.68
N GLU A 380 -8.19 -35.69 11.70
CA GLU A 380 -9.36 -35.75 12.59
C GLU A 380 -9.59 -34.42 13.31
N LYS A 381 -8.53 -33.81 13.86
CA LYS A 381 -8.61 -32.48 14.48
C LYS A 381 -9.04 -31.38 13.50
N CYS A 382 -8.64 -31.47 12.22
CA CYS A 382 -9.08 -30.55 11.19
C CYS A 382 -10.58 -30.73 10.85
N LEU A 383 -11.07 -31.97 10.85
CA LEU A 383 -12.50 -32.29 10.66
C LEU A 383 -13.35 -31.82 11.84
N GLU A 384 -12.87 -31.92 13.07
CA GLU A 384 -13.53 -31.37 14.25
C GLU A 384 -13.68 -29.84 14.16
N GLN A 385 -12.65 -29.15 13.69
CA GLN A 385 -12.68 -27.68 13.54
C GLN A 385 -13.52 -27.21 12.34
N ARG A 386 -13.59 -28.01 11.27
CA ARG A 386 -14.37 -27.67 10.08
C ARG A 386 -15.06 -28.90 9.46
N PRO A 387 -16.16 -29.39 10.07
CA PRO A 387 -16.85 -30.60 9.62
C PRO A 387 -17.58 -30.45 8.27
N LYS A 388 -17.77 -29.21 7.80
CA LYS A 388 -18.48 -28.90 6.55
C LYS A 388 -17.60 -28.93 5.30
N CYS A 389 -16.32 -29.26 5.42
CA CYS A 389 -15.36 -29.18 4.31
C CYS A 389 -15.26 -30.53 3.59
N ALA A 390 -15.87 -30.63 2.41
CA ALA A 390 -15.91 -31.87 1.62
C ALA A 390 -14.51 -32.40 1.26
N SER A 391 -13.56 -31.51 0.94
CA SER A 391 -12.19 -31.92 0.59
C SER A 391 -11.44 -32.57 1.75
N LEU A 392 -11.70 -32.19 3.01
CA LEU A 392 -11.06 -32.83 4.17
C LEU A 392 -11.64 -34.23 4.42
N TRP A 393 -12.95 -34.38 4.25
CA TRP A 393 -13.63 -35.67 4.37
C TRP A 393 -13.21 -36.64 3.27
N GLN A 394 -13.06 -36.15 2.03
CA GLN A 394 -12.57 -36.95 0.91
C GLN A 394 -11.20 -37.57 1.24
N VAL A 395 -10.25 -36.76 1.72
CA VAL A 395 -8.91 -37.25 2.07
C VAL A 395 -8.93 -38.22 3.25
N TYR A 396 -9.75 -37.94 4.26
CA TYR A 396 -9.89 -38.83 5.40
C TYR A 396 -10.43 -40.20 4.99
N LEU A 397 -11.45 -40.23 4.12
CA LEU A 397 -12.04 -41.47 3.62
C LEU A 397 -11.08 -42.22 2.67
N GLU A 398 -10.37 -41.54 1.77
CA GLU A 398 -9.35 -42.14 0.90
C GLU A 398 -8.26 -42.88 1.72
N ARG A 399 -7.85 -42.33 2.86
CA ARG A 399 -6.89 -42.98 3.77
C ARG A 399 -7.45 -44.23 4.45
N ARG A 400 -8.67 -44.14 4.98
CA ARG A 400 -9.35 -45.29 5.61
C ARG A 400 -9.63 -46.42 4.61
N LEU A 401 -9.78 -46.08 3.32
CA LEU A 401 -9.89 -47.03 2.22
C LEU A 401 -8.59 -47.83 2.02
N LYS A 402 -7.41 -47.19 2.17
CA LYS A 402 -6.09 -47.83 2.07
C LYS A 402 -5.75 -48.72 3.29
N ASP A 403 -6.25 -48.37 4.48
CA ASP A 403 -6.00 -49.09 5.73
C ASP A 403 -6.79 -50.41 5.91
N LYS A 404 -7.64 -50.78 4.93
CA LYS A 404 -8.52 -51.97 5.00
C LYS A 404 -9.41 -51.97 6.26
N VAL A 405 -10.08 -50.85 6.50
CA VAL A 405 -11.08 -50.74 7.57
C VAL A 405 -12.28 -51.65 7.27
N ASP A 406 -12.89 -52.15 8.34
CA ASP A 406 -14.11 -52.95 8.31
C ASP A 406 -15.24 -52.25 7.54
N THR A 407 -15.96 -52.99 6.70
CA THR A 407 -16.87 -52.45 5.68
C THR A 407 -18.00 -51.61 6.28
N ASP A 408 -18.53 -52.07 7.42
CA ASP A 408 -19.60 -51.38 8.15
C ASP A 408 -19.12 -50.07 8.79
N LYS A 409 -17.89 -50.06 9.33
CA LYS A 409 -17.30 -48.85 9.95
C LYS A 409 -16.96 -47.79 8.91
N PHE A 410 -16.53 -48.21 7.72
CA PHE A 410 -16.28 -47.29 6.62
C PHE A 410 -17.58 -46.63 6.13
N ARG A 411 -18.67 -47.42 6.05
CA ARG A 411 -20.00 -46.92 5.70
C ARG A 411 -20.54 -45.91 6.71
N ASP A 412 -20.38 -46.18 8.01
CA ASP A 412 -20.77 -45.24 9.07
C ASP A 412 -20.02 -43.91 8.97
N LEU A 413 -18.73 -43.93 8.61
CA LEU A 413 -17.92 -42.72 8.41
C LEU A 413 -18.37 -41.92 7.17
N CYS A 414 -18.71 -42.60 6.06
CA CYS A 414 -19.28 -41.94 4.88
C CYS A 414 -20.61 -41.25 5.20
N ASN A 415 -21.48 -41.91 5.97
CA ASN A 415 -22.75 -41.33 6.39
C ASN A 415 -22.58 -40.10 7.31
N GLN A 416 -21.64 -40.15 8.26
CA GLN A 416 -21.29 -38.99 9.09
C GLN A 416 -20.75 -37.82 8.26
N ALA A 417 -19.97 -38.08 7.21
CA ALA A 417 -19.51 -37.05 6.29
C ALA A 417 -20.66 -36.41 5.51
N LEU A 418 -21.58 -37.23 4.98
CA LEU A 418 -22.73 -36.80 4.19
C LEU A 418 -23.74 -35.98 5.01
N GLU A 419 -23.88 -36.24 6.31
CA GLU A 419 -24.73 -35.44 7.21
C GLU A 419 -24.22 -34.00 7.40
N GLN A 420 -22.90 -33.79 7.32
CA GLN A 420 -22.26 -32.51 7.61
C GLN A 420 -22.01 -31.64 6.36
N ILE A 421 -22.03 -32.24 5.17
CA ILE A 421 -21.66 -31.61 3.90
C ILE A 421 -22.90 -31.21 3.10
N LYS A 422 -22.78 -30.16 2.27
CA LYS A 422 -23.85 -29.76 1.37
C LYS A 422 -24.02 -30.77 0.23
N PRO A 423 -25.26 -31.03 -0.24
CA PRO A 423 -25.52 -32.00 -1.32
C PRO A 423 -24.76 -31.71 -2.63
N GLU A 424 -24.41 -30.46 -2.89
CA GLU A 424 -23.67 -30.04 -4.09
C GLU A 424 -22.19 -30.45 -4.05
N GLU A 425 -21.63 -30.69 -2.85
CA GLU A 425 -20.22 -31.02 -2.63
C GLU A 425 -20.03 -32.48 -2.17
N SER A 426 -21.11 -33.26 -2.04
CA SER A 426 -21.06 -34.65 -1.57
C SER A 426 -20.59 -35.66 -2.63
N PHE A 427 -20.58 -35.28 -3.91
CA PHE A 427 -20.27 -36.19 -5.03
C PHE A 427 -18.97 -37.01 -4.86
N PRO A 428 -17.82 -36.41 -4.45
CA PRO A 428 -16.57 -37.17 -4.29
C PRO A 428 -16.66 -38.23 -3.18
N ILE A 429 -17.49 -38.00 -2.17
CA ILE A 429 -17.69 -38.93 -1.05
C ILE A 429 -18.58 -40.09 -1.48
N TRP A 430 -19.58 -39.82 -2.32
CA TRP A 430 -20.40 -40.85 -2.97
C TRP A 430 -19.55 -41.76 -3.85
N GLU A 431 -18.66 -41.19 -4.65
CA GLU A 431 -17.74 -41.95 -5.51
C GLU A 431 -16.85 -42.89 -4.68
N LEU A 432 -16.25 -42.40 -3.60
CA LEU A 432 -15.41 -43.22 -2.70
C LEU A 432 -16.19 -44.33 -1.98
N ALA A 433 -17.43 -44.05 -1.55
CA ALA A 433 -18.29 -45.05 -0.93
C ALA A 433 -18.65 -46.17 -1.92
N ILE A 434 -18.99 -45.80 -3.16
CA ILE A 434 -19.31 -46.75 -4.23
C ILE A 434 -18.08 -47.59 -4.58
N ASP A 435 -16.92 -46.95 -4.79
CA ASP A 435 -15.68 -47.65 -5.15
C ASP A 435 -15.27 -48.67 -4.07
N HIS A 436 -15.39 -48.31 -2.78
CA HIS A 436 -15.08 -49.24 -1.69
C HIS A 436 -16.02 -50.46 -1.66
N THR A 437 -17.33 -50.25 -1.87
CA THR A 437 -18.30 -51.35 -1.91
C THR A 437 -18.14 -52.25 -3.13
N ILE A 438 -17.79 -51.70 -4.30
CA ILE A 438 -17.50 -52.50 -5.50
C ILE A 438 -16.32 -53.45 -5.24
N ILE A 439 -15.30 -53.00 -4.50
CA ILE A 439 -14.09 -53.78 -4.23
C ILE A 439 -14.33 -54.87 -3.16
N ASN A 440 -15.12 -54.58 -2.12
CA ASN A 440 -15.24 -55.44 -0.94
C ASN A 440 -16.56 -56.22 -0.83
N ALA A 441 -17.65 -55.73 -1.44
CA ALA A 441 -18.98 -56.33 -1.40
C ALA A 441 -19.78 -55.99 -2.68
N PRO A 442 -19.40 -56.54 -3.85
CA PRO A 442 -20.00 -56.19 -5.15
C PRO A 442 -21.50 -56.47 -5.25
N ASP A 443 -22.03 -57.37 -4.41
CA ASP A 443 -23.46 -57.70 -4.34
C ASP A 443 -24.28 -56.67 -3.54
N GLU A 444 -23.63 -55.73 -2.85
CA GLU A 444 -24.25 -54.71 -1.99
C GLU A 444 -24.12 -53.29 -2.58
N VAL A 445 -23.69 -53.16 -3.84
CA VAL A 445 -23.48 -51.88 -4.53
C VAL A 445 -24.78 -51.08 -4.73
N GLU A 446 -25.93 -51.75 -4.73
CA GLU A 446 -27.24 -51.07 -4.73
C GLU A 446 -27.64 -50.55 -3.34
N GLN A 447 -26.94 -50.96 -2.28
CA GLN A 447 -27.22 -50.62 -0.88
C GLN A 447 -26.23 -49.60 -0.31
N VAL A 448 -25.35 -49.01 -1.12
CA VAL A 448 -24.15 -48.27 -0.69
C VAL A 448 -24.44 -47.14 0.29
N CYS A 449 -25.62 -46.53 0.28
CA CYS A 449 -26.05 -45.68 1.38
C CYS A 449 -27.54 -45.82 1.69
N LEU A 450 -27.84 -45.87 2.99
CA LEU A 450 -29.01 -45.25 3.62
C LEU A 450 -28.46 -44.19 4.55
#